data_AF-A0A1C6R7M5-F1
#
_entry.id   AF-A0A1C6R7M5-F1
#
_cell.length_a   1.000
_cell.length_b   1.000
_cell.length_c   1.000
_cell.angle_alpha   90.00
_cell.angle_beta   90.00
_cell.angle_gamma   90.00
#
_symmetry.space_group_name_H-M   'P 1'
#
loop_
_entity.id
_entity.type
_entity.pdbx_description
1 polymer ?
#
loop_
_entity_poly.entity_id
_entity_poly.type
_entity_poly.pdbx_seq_one_letter_code
_entity_poly.pdbx_strand_id
1 'polypeptide(L)'
;MEPSPHRDNGPYASHAQARMQFAAIAHGIPTRSSDDLAGVSAMVLAEALLIGGVETSDYEQRTREAIARKVDPESAQVIAGWIIRARLAATQPTSPVATAPPVQT
;
A
#
# COMPACT_ATOMS: atom_id res chain seq x y z
N MET A 1 -26.71 -14.92 9.18
CA MET A 1 -25.32 -14.48 9.46
C MET A 1 -24.93 -13.54 8.35
N GLU A 2 -24.60 -12.29 8.68
CA GLU A 2 -24.07 -11.34 7.71
C GLU A 2 -22.68 -11.84 7.27
N PRO A 3 -22.38 -11.92 5.96
CA PRO A 3 -21.06 -12.36 5.52
C PRO A 3 -20.03 -11.36 6.03
N SER A 4 -19.01 -11.86 6.73
CA SER A 4 -17.89 -11.02 7.12
C SER A 4 -17.29 -10.39 5.86
N PRO A 5 -17.06 -9.07 5.84
CA PRO A 5 -16.52 -8.41 4.66
C PRO A 5 -15.21 -9.08 4.26
N HIS A 6 -15.12 -9.49 2.99
CA HIS A 6 -13.92 -10.11 2.47
C HIS A 6 -12.78 -9.09 2.55
N ARG A 7 -11.76 -9.38 3.35
CA ARG A 7 -10.56 -8.56 3.44
C ARG A 7 -9.53 -9.08 2.45
N ASP A 8 -9.16 -8.23 1.50
CA ASP A 8 -8.06 -8.48 0.58
C ASP A 8 -6.73 -8.24 1.31
N ASN A 9 -5.78 -9.17 1.18
CA ASN A 9 -4.43 -9.06 1.76
C ASN A 9 -3.50 -8.15 0.93
N GLY A 10 -3.99 -7.62 -0.19
CA GLY A 10 -3.23 -6.88 -1.17
C GLY A 10 -2.09 -7.68 -1.76
N PRO A 11 -0.87 -7.12 -1.83
CA PRO A 11 0.29 -7.84 -2.36
C PRO A 11 0.83 -8.92 -1.41
N TYR A 12 0.26 -9.06 -0.20
CA TYR A 12 0.72 -9.99 0.80
C TYR A 12 0.00 -11.35 0.69
N ALA A 13 0.71 -12.43 1.00
CA ALA A 13 0.17 -13.78 1.06
C ALA A 13 -0.81 -13.96 2.22
N SER A 14 -0.71 -13.14 3.27
CA SER A 14 -1.65 -13.13 4.39
C SER A 14 -1.61 -11.82 5.18
N HIS A 15 -2.69 -11.58 5.93
CA HIS A 15 -2.79 -10.55 6.97
C HIS A 15 -1.59 -10.54 7.93
N ALA A 16 -1.13 -11.72 8.36
CA ALA A 16 0.03 -11.83 9.25
C ALA A 16 1.32 -11.30 8.60
N GLN A 17 1.49 -11.50 7.29
CA GLN A 17 2.65 -10.97 6.57
C GLN A 17 2.61 -9.44 6.50
N ALA A 18 1.46 -8.83 6.22
CA ALA A 18 1.30 -7.38 6.21
C ALA A 18 1.67 -6.78 7.58
N ARG A 19 1.20 -7.41 8.67
CA ARG A 19 1.55 -7.01 10.03
C ARG A 19 3.06 -7.09 10.31
N MET A 20 3.71 -8.18 9.90
CA MET A 20 5.15 -8.35 10.08
C MET A 20 5.96 -7.29 9.32
N GLN A 21 5.51 -6.92 8.11
CA GLN A 21 6.15 -5.85 7.33
C GLN A 21 6.01 -4.50 8.00
N PHE A 22 4.81 -4.18 8.51
CA PHE A 22 4.62 -2.97 9.30
C PHE A 22 5.52 -2.96 10.54
N ALA A 23 5.59 -4.08 11.28
CA ALA A 23 6.42 -4.20 12.48
C ALA A 23 7.91 -4.03 12.17
N ALA A 24 8.37 -4.47 11.00
CA ALA A 24 9.74 -4.24 10.54
C ALA A 24 10.01 -2.75 10.28
N ILE A 25 9.04 -2.02 9.70
CA ILE A 25 9.14 -0.56 9.49
C ILE A 25 9.13 0.19 10.82
N ALA A 26 8.26 -0.22 11.75
CA ALA A 26 8.16 0.37 13.07
C ALA A 26 9.38 0.07 13.96
N HIS A 27 10.26 -0.86 13.55
CA HIS A 27 11.40 -1.27 14.36
C HIS A 27 12.33 -0.09 14.65
N GLY A 28 12.58 0.15 15.94
CA GLY A 28 13.38 1.30 16.40
C GLY A 28 12.62 2.61 16.54
N ILE A 29 11.35 2.67 16.12
CA ILE A 29 10.46 3.81 16.36
C ILE A 29 9.72 3.59 17.67
N PRO A 30 9.71 4.54 18.61
CA PRO A 30 8.90 4.42 19.83
C PRO A 30 7.40 4.33 19.49
N THR A 31 6.78 3.16 19.62
CA THR A 31 5.34 2.94 19.43
C THR A 31 4.66 2.67 20.77
N ARG A 32 4.68 3.65 21.67
CA ARG A 32 4.19 3.53 23.06
C ARG A 32 2.70 3.86 23.19
N SER A 33 2.14 4.54 22.20
CA SER A 33 0.76 5.00 22.18
C SER A 33 0.08 4.69 20.84
N SER A 34 -1.26 4.81 20.82
CA SER A 34 -2.03 4.76 19.58
C SER A 34 -1.68 5.90 18.62
N ASP A 35 -1.31 7.07 19.14
CA ASP A 35 -0.88 8.21 18.33
C ASP A 35 0.48 7.93 17.67
N ASP A 36 1.40 7.24 18.35
CA ASP A 36 2.67 6.82 17.76
C ASP A 36 2.44 5.85 16.58
N LEU A 37 1.53 4.88 16.75
CA LEU A 37 1.15 3.94 15.69
C LEU A 37 0.47 4.63 14.51
N ALA A 38 -0.34 5.66 14.77
CA ALA A 38 -0.93 6.48 13.73
C ALA A 38 0.15 7.29 12.98
N GLY A 39 1.16 7.79 13.68
CA GLY A 39 2.32 8.45 13.09
C GLY A 39 3.11 7.55 12.15
N VAL A 40 3.42 6.32 12.57
CA VAL A 40 4.09 5.32 11.71
C VAL A 40 3.21 4.95 10.51
N SER A 41 1.90 4.78 10.73
CA SER A 41 0.95 4.47 9.64
C SER A 41 0.86 5.62 8.62
N ALA A 42 0.87 6.87 9.07
CA ALA A 42 0.89 8.03 8.20
C ALA A 42 2.19 8.10 7.38
N MET A 43 3.33 7.76 7.99
CA MET A 43 4.62 7.67 7.31
C MET A 43 4.63 6.59 6.22
N VAL A 44 4.16 5.38 6.54
CA VAL A 44 4.03 4.27 5.58
C VAL A 44 3.18 4.69 4.36
N LEU A 45 2.04 5.33 4.59
CA LEU A 45 1.19 5.81 3.51
C LEU A 45 1.84 6.95 2.72
N ALA A 46 2.56 7.85 3.38
CA ALA A 46 3.26 8.95 2.72
C ALA A 46 4.35 8.43 1.78
N GLU A 47 5.16 7.49 2.24
CA GLU A 47 6.22 6.87 1.45
C GLU A 47 5.65 6.12 0.25
N ALA A 48 4.56 5.37 0.43
CA ALA A 48 3.90 4.67 -0.66
C ALA A 48 3.39 5.64 -1.75
N LEU A 49 2.78 6.76 -1.36
CA LEU A 49 2.32 7.79 -2.30
C LEU A 49 3.48 8.45 -3.04
N LEU A 50 4.59 8.72 -2.35
CA LEU A 50 5.81 9.24 -2.96
C LEU A 50 6.37 8.26 -4.01
N ILE A 51 6.48 6.98 -3.68
CA ILE A 51 6.88 5.92 -4.63
C ILE A 51 5.89 5.84 -5.80
N GLY A 52 4.60 5.99 -5.51
CA GLY A 52 3.52 6.07 -6.49
C GLY A 52 3.62 7.27 -7.44
N GLY A 53 4.48 8.24 -7.16
CA GLY A 53 4.60 9.48 -7.93
C GLY A 53 3.43 10.44 -7.70
N VAL A 54 2.75 10.34 -6.55
CA VAL A 54 1.64 11.23 -6.18
C VAL A 54 2.20 12.42 -5.43
N GLU A 55 2.08 13.61 -6.02
CA GLU A 55 2.34 14.87 -5.33
C GLU A 55 1.17 15.18 -4.38
N THR A 56 1.48 15.59 -3.15
CA THR A 56 0.45 15.89 -2.13
C THR A 56 0.60 17.31 -1.59
N SER A 57 -0.50 18.06 -1.64
CA SER A 57 -0.68 19.35 -0.97
C SER A 57 -0.75 19.22 0.55
N ASP A 58 -0.63 20.34 1.26
CA ASP A 58 -0.78 20.40 2.73
C ASP A 58 -2.17 19.94 3.22
N TYR A 59 -3.20 20.08 2.38
CA TYR A 59 -4.53 19.56 2.67
C TYR A 59 -4.56 18.02 2.63
N GLU A 60 -3.95 17.42 1.60
CA GLU A 60 -3.88 15.97 1.44
C GLU A 60 -2.98 15.33 2.51
N GLN A 61 -1.90 16.00 2.90
CA GLN A 61 -1.05 15.55 4.01
C GLN A 61 -1.82 15.47 5.32
N ARG A 62 -2.57 16.52 5.69
CA ARG A 62 -3.44 16.51 6.88
C ARG A 62 -4.53 15.45 6.80
N THR A 63 -5.11 15.25 5.63
CA THR A 63 -6.15 14.25 5.42
C THR A 63 -5.60 12.83 5.57
N ARG A 64 -4.39 12.56 5.05
CA ARG A 64 -3.69 11.27 5.23
C ARG A 64 -3.44 10.97 6.70
N GLU A 65 -2.99 11.94 7.50
CA GLU A 65 -2.81 11.76 8.94
C GLU A 65 -4.12 11.43 9.66
N ALA A 66 -5.22 12.10 9.27
CA ALA A 66 -6.55 11.80 9.81
C ALA A 66 -7.03 10.39 9.43
N ILE A 67 -6.70 9.91 8.22
CA ILE A 67 -6.96 8.53 7.78
C ILE A 67 -6.12 7.54 8.60
N ALA A 68 -4.81 7.82 8.79
CA ALA A 68 -3.90 6.94 9.52
C ALA A 68 -4.31 6.71 10.98
N ARG A 69 -5.02 7.66 11.61
CA ARG A 69 -5.61 7.48 12.96
C ARG A 69 -6.84 6.56 12.99
N LYS A 70 -7.48 6.34 11.85
CA LYS A 70 -8.72 5.54 11.72
C LYS A 70 -8.47 4.14 11.15
N VAL A 71 -7.29 3.94 10.56
CA VAL A 71 -6.90 2.71 9.90
C VAL A 71 -5.92 1.97 10.82
N ASP A 72 -6.11 0.66 10.98
CA ASP A 72 -5.15 -0.13 11.72
C ASP A 72 -3.82 -0.27 10.95
N PRO A 73 -2.68 -0.44 11.63
CA PRO A 73 -1.35 -0.51 11.02
C PRO A 73 -1.23 -1.48 9.83
N GLU A 74 -1.91 -2.62 9.94
CA GLU A 74 -1.86 -3.67 8.93
C GLU A 74 -2.62 -3.26 7.66
N SER A 75 -3.80 -2.66 7.81
CA SER A 75 -4.54 -2.06 6.69
C SER A 75 -3.74 -0.93 6.02
N ALA A 76 -3.02 -0.09 6.78
CA ALA A 76 -2.14 0.93 6.21
C ALA A 76 -1.04 0.31 5.34
N GLN A 77 -0.45 -0.80 5.80
CA GLN A 77 0.55 -1.55 5.04
C GLN A 77 -0.02 -2.18 3.76
N VAL A 78 -1.24 -2.75 3.82
CA VAL A 78 -1.93 -3.30 2.65
C VAL A 78 -2.17 -2.22 1.59
N ILE A 79 -2.67 -1.05 2.00
CA ILE A 79 -2.89 0.10 1.11
C ILE A 79 -1.58 0.56 0.47
N ALA A 80 -0.52 0.72 1.27
CA ALA A 80 0.80 1.08 0.78
C ALA A 80 1.32 0.08 -0.26
N GLY A 81 1.18 -1.21 0.01
CA GLY A 81 1.57 -2.27 -0.91
C GLY A 81 0.83 -2.22 -2.25
N TRP A 82 -0.47 -1.91 -2.24
CA TRP A 82 -1.26 -1.73 -3.46
C TRP A 82 -0.75 -0.58 -4.33
N ILE A 83 -0.47 0.57 -3.72
CA ILE A 83 0.05 1.76 -4.42
C ILE A 83 1.38 1.43 -5.10
N ILE A 84 2.31 0.80 -4.36
CA ILE A 84 3.63 0.42 -4.88
C ILE A 84 3.48 -0.58 -6.03
N ARG A 85 2.63 -1.61 -5.86
CA ARG A 85 2.40 -2.62 -6.91
C ARG A 85 1.82 -1.99 -8.18
N ALA A 86 0.87 -1.07 -8.04
CA ALA A 86 0.29 -0.36 -9.19
C ALA A 86 1.36 0.44 -9.94
N ARG A 87 2.26 1.13 -9.22
CA ARG A 87 3.38 1.85 -9.83
C ARG A 87 4.35 0.92 -10.56
N LEU A 88 4.70 -0.21 -9.94
CA LEU A 88 5.58 -1.21 -10.56
C LEU A 88 4.95 -1.80 -11.82
N ALA A 89 3.65 -2.07 -11.82
CA ALA A 89 2.94 -2.54 -13.00
C ALA A 89 2.92 -1.49 -14.13
N ALA A 90 2.75 -0.21 -13.78
CA ALA A 90 2.73 0.89 -14.76
C ALA A 90 4.12 1.22 -15.36
N THR A 91 5.21 0.77 -14.74
CA THR A 91 6.58 1.01 -15.20
C THR A 91 7.17 -0.15 -15.99
N GLN A 92 6.50 -1.32 -16.03
CA GLN A 92 6.91 -2.40 -16.90
C GLN A 92 6.64 -2.04 -18.36
N PRO A 93 7.64 -2.13 -19.27
CA PRO A 93 7.38 -2.00 -20.69
C PRO A 93 6.41 -3.11 -21.10
N THR A 94 5.27 -2.74 -21.65
CA THR A 94 4.39 -3.66 -22.34
C THR A 94 5.17 -4.22 -23.53
N SER A 95 5.71 -5.44 -23.39
CA SER A 95 6.24 -6.18 -24.54
C SER A 95 5.14 -6.20 -25.60
N PRO A 96 5.39 -5.69 -26.83
CA PRO A 96 4.40 -5.78 -27.89
C PRO A 96 4.09 -7.26 -28.08
N VAL A 97 2.80 -7.60 -27.97
CA VAL A 97 2.30 -8.92 -28.36
C VAL A 97 2.82 -9.17 -29.76
N ALA A 98 3.72 -10.14 -29.92
CA ALA A 98 4.21 -10.54 -31.23
C ALA A 98 3.00 -11.07 -32.01
N THR A 99 2.44 -10.22 -32.87
CA THR A 99 1.41 -10.60 -33.82
C THR A 99 2.02 -11.72 -34.67
N ALA A 100 1.55 -12.94 -34.47
CA ALA A 100 1.94 -14.07 -35.31
C ALA A 100 1.66 -13.71 -36.78
N PRO A 101 2.58 -14.00 -37.71
CA PRO A 101 2.36 -13.69 -39.11
C PRO A 101 1.14 -14.48 -39.63
N PRO A 102 0.34 -13.90 -40.56
CA PRO A 102 -0.82 -14.58 -41.11
C PRO A 102 -0.35 -15.84 -41.85
N VAL A 103 -0.95 -16.98 -41.50
CA VAL A 103 -0.78 -18.24 -42.24
C VAL A 103 -1.35 -18.02 -43.64
N GLN A 104 -0.47 -17.95 -44.65
CA GLN A 104 -0.87 -17.98 -46.04
C GLN A 104 -1.15 -19.43 -46.44
N THR A 105 -2.38 -19.71 -46.85
CA THR A 105 -2.82 -20.96 -47.50
C THR A 105 -2.84 -20.79 -49.01
#